data_AF-A0A954B437-F1
#
_entry.id   AF-A0A954B437-F1
#
_cell.length_a   1.000
_cell.length_b   1.000
_cell.length_c   1.000
_cell.angle_alpha   90.00
_cell.angle_beta   90.00
_cell.angle_gamma   90.00
#
_symmetry.space_group_name_H-M   'P 1'
#
loop_
_entity.id
_entity.type
_entity.pdbx_description
1 polymer ?
#
loop_
_entity_poly.entity_id
_entity_poly.type
_entity_poly.pdbx_seq_one_letter_code
_entity_poly.pdbx_strand_id
1 'polypeptide(L)'
;MTTTTPEAERGDPGAMIGLLGLVVAALWVAGSLAGAVVLIGPDKIGSLTIPEYGAVAAVAVLPAIMSVFSGLAARDSARARLEARRLADATDRLLNPERSAENAARQLAESVRGEITQLDQALLQTLKRLQEVEGQIARQAKAVDDMTDQAKAGANQMIVGMEREREELMRISRDLTSQAQTIGDSIGKHTHSISEAARVAEAEVRAADQALDHRLTSFGAAAALISDRTNGLSSAAQASADSALRLEQALSNALDVLAKATSLTDAARQSAEAASYAANSTAGAVRDTTHRAIDDAKRAAELIRGEAVNVEREAAVALERLRDAANAARVAARGARDAVSDDEAAPGYDRSWRDEAADPLELPPARNRNDPPPPLFGDAPPEQPQQRQRAPAADKPVPGDWTWRDLLSNVDGPESGAAPASPRREPAADPVAHLRRQIAEPRTVTLPIVETIEHAGLHLDEVFSPSALERIAQR
;
A
#
# COMPACT_ATOMS: atom_id res chain seq x y z
N MET A 1 -64.59 -31.57 -53.00
CA MET A 1 -65.43 -31.74 -51.80
C MET A 1 -66.86 -31.97 -52.26
N THR A 2 -67.32 -33.21 -52.24
CA THR A 2 -68.67 -33.62 -52.64
C THR A 2 -69.56 -33.69 -51.40
N THR A 3 -70.48 -32.75 -51.26
CA THR A 3 -71.49 -32.74 -50.18
C THR A 3 -72.70 -33.58 -50.60
N THR A 4 -72.86 -34.75 -49.99
CA THR A 4 -74.09 -35.55 -50.05
C THR A 4 -75.09 -35.01 -49.02
N THR A 5 -76.21 -34.47 -49.47
CA THR A 5 -77.39 -34.20 -48.63
C THR A 5 -78.03 -35.52 -48.20
N PRO A 6 -78.34 -35.74 -46.91
CA PRO A 6 -79.03 -36.96 -46.47
C PRO A 6 -80.52 -36.91 -46.83
N GLU A 7 -81.00 -37.94 -47.53
CA GLU A 7 -82.43 -38.21 -47.72
C GLU A 7 -83.08 -38.52 -46.36
N ALA A 8 -84.09 -37.75 -45.99
CA ALA A 8 -84.91 -38.04 -44.84
C ALA A 8 -85.84 -39.22 -45.16
N GLU A 9 -85.55 -40.39 -44.59
CA GLU A 9 -86.43 -41.55 -44.60
C GLU A 9 -87.82 -41.16 -44.05
N ARG A 10 -88.82 -41.10 -44.94
CA ARG A 10 -90.22 -41.01 -44.53
C ARG A 10 -90.63 -42.35 -43.90
N GLY A 11 -90.58 -42.40 -42.57
CA GLY A 11 -90.95 -43.58 -41.79
C GLY A 11 -92.37 -44.07 -42.10
N ASP A 12 -92.50 -45.39 -42.27
CA ASP A 12 -93.75 -46.11 -42.52
C ASP A 12 -94.79 -45.70 -41.45
N PRO A 13 -95.91 -45.04 -41.80
CA PRO A 13 -96.84 -44.45 -40.82
C PRO A 13 -97.43 -45.50 -39.86
N GLY A 14 -97.49 -46.76 -40.29
CA GLY A 14 -97.87 -47.88 -39.42
C GLY A 14 -96.84 -48.17 -38.32
N ALA A 15 -95.55 -47.97 -38.58
CA ALA A 15 -94.51 -48.11 -37.56
C ALA A 15 -94.61 -47.03 -36.49
N MET A 16 -94.98 -45.81 -36.88
CA MET A 16 -95.14 -44.69 -35.94
C MET A 16 -96.31 -44.91 -34.97
N ILE A 17 -97.42 -45.49 -35.43
CA ILE A 17 -98.57 -45.83 -34.59
C ILE A 17 -98.23 -46.93 -33.58
N GLY A 18 -97.51 -47.97 -34.01
CA GLY A 18 -97.02 -49.02 -33.09
C GLY A 18 -96.06 -48.47 -32.03
N LEU A 19 -95.18 -47.54 -32.43
CA LEU A 19 -94.24 -46.89 -31.52
C LEU A 19 -94.95 -46.00 -30.49
N LEU A 20 -95.98 -45.26 -30.90
CA LEU A 20 -96.82 -44.49 -29.96
C LEU A 20 -97.47 -45.38 -28.89
N GLY A 21 -97.99 -46.55 -29.27
CA GLY A 21 -98.57 -47.51 -28.33
C GLY A 21 -97.57 -48.00 -27.27
N LEU A 22 -96.30 -48.19 -27.67
CA LEU A 22 -95.20 -48.54 -26.76
C LEU A 22 -94.82 -47.38 -25.83
N VAL A 23 -94.75 -46.15 -26.35
CA VAL A 23 -94.45 -44.96 -25.54
C VAL A 23 -95.51 -44.74 -24.47
N VAL A 24 -96.79 -44.85 -24.83
CA VAL A 24 -97.90 -44.72 -23.87
C VAL A 24 -97.83 -45.82 -22.81
N ALA A 25 -97.53 -47.06 -23.20
CA ALA A 25 -97.37 -48.17 -22.25
C ALA A 25 -96.21 -47.93 -21.26
N ALA A 26 -95.05 -47.48 -21.75
CA ALA A 26 -93.91 -47.16 -20.90
C ALA A 26 -94.20 -46.02 -19.92
N LEU A 27 -94.87 -44.96 -20.40
CA LEU A 27 -95.24 -43.81 -19.59
C LEU A 27 -96.25 -44.19 -18.50
N TRP A 28 -97.17 -45.10 -18.79
CA TRP A 28 -98.10 -45.63 -17.79
C TRP A 28 -97.41 -46.43 -16.68
N VAL A 29 -96.48 -47.31 -17.04
CA VAL A 29 -95.71 -48.09 -16.05
C VAL A 29 -94.89 -47.17 -15.17
N ALA A 30 -94.18 -46.21 -15.77
CA ALA A 30 -93.38 -45.23 -15.04
C ALA A 30 -94.25 -44.38 -14.10
N GLY A 31 -95.39 -43.89 -14.59
CA GLY A 31 -96.35 -43.12 -13.80
C GLY A 31 -96.97 -43.92 -12.65
N SER A 32 -97.31 -45.19 -12.90
CA SER A 32 -97.85 -46.09 -11.87
C SER A 32 -96.83 -46.38 -10.76
N LEU A 33 -95.56 -46.59 -11.13
CA LEU A 33 -94.47 -46.79 -10.18
C LEU A 33 -94.23 -45.54 -9.33
N ALA A 34 -94.17 -44.37 -9.97
CA ALA A 34 -94.00 -43.10 -9.28
C ALA A 34 -95.18 -42.80 -8.35
N GLY A 35 -96.42 -43.04 -8.80
CA GLY A 35 -97.62 -42.90 -7.99
C GLY A 35 -97.63 -43.84 -6.78
N ALA A 36 -97.20 -45.10 -6.95
CA ALA A 36 -97.06 -46.05 -5.85
C ALA A 36 -96.06 -45.55 -4.79
N VAL A 37 -94.92 -45.00 -5.20
CA VAL A 37 -93.93 -44.40 -4.30
C VAL A 37 -94.50 -43.21 -3.53
N VAL A 38 -95.26 -42.34 -4.20
CA VAL A 38 -95.86 -41.15 -3.58
C VAL A 38 -96.98 -41.51 -2.60
N LEU A 39 -97.90 -42.40 -2.97
CA LEU A 39 -99.06 -42.72 -2.12
C LEU A 39 -98.70 -43.61 -0.93
N ILE A 40 -97.81 -44.59 -1.13
CA ILE A 40 -97.50 -45.60 -0.11
C ILE A 40 -96.37 -45.12 0.80
N GLY A 41 -95.48 -44.26 0.28
CA GLY A 41 -94.28 -43.78 0.94
C GLY A 41 -93.11 -44.78 0.81
N PRO A 42 -91.86 -44.29 0.69
CA PRO A 42 -90.70 -45.14 0.39
C PRO A 42 -90.43 -46.18 1.50
N ASP A 43 -90.70 -45.85 2.76
CA ASP A 43 -90.43 -46.73 3.90
C ASP A 43 -91.41 -47.91 3.98
N LYS A 44 -92.67 -47.69 3.58
CA LYS A 44 -93.69 -48.74 3.59
C LYS A 44 -93.52 -49.71 2.43
N ILE A 45 -92.96 -49.27 1.30
CA ILE A 45 -92.66 -50.14 0.15
C ILE A 45 -91.80 -51.33 0.60
N GLY A 46 -90.77 -51.09 1.42
CA GLY A 46 -89.91 -52.15 1.95
C GLY A 46 -90.62 -53.19 2.86
N SER A 47 -91.86 -52.91 3.29
CA SER A 47 -92.60 -53.75 4.24
C SER A 47 -93.81 -54.48 3.64
N LEU A 48 -94.11 -54.32 2.35
CA LEU A 48 -95.25 -55.00 1.72
C LEU A 48 -95.03 -56.53 1.69
N THR A 49 -96.12 -57.26 1.91
CA THR A 49 -96.14 -58.71 1.78
C THR A 49 -96.14 -59.11 0.31
N ILE A 50 -95.58 -60.29 -0.01
CA ILE A 50 -95.52 -60.86 -1.38
C ILE A 50 -96.84 -60.75 -2.17
N PRO A 51 -98.03 -61.05 -1.62
CA PRO A 51 -99.28 -60.90 -2.36
C PRO A 51 -99.63 -59.45 -2.72
N GLU A 52 -99.25 -58.47 -1.90
CA GLU A 52 -99.55 -57.05 -2.16
C GLU A 52 -98.66 -56.49 -3.27
N TYR A 53 -97.41 -56.95 -3.35
CA TYR A 53 -96.53 -56.69 -4.50
C TYR A 53 -97.14 -57.21 -5.81
N GLY A 54 -97.75 -58.39 -5.76
CA GLY A 54 -98.45 -58.96 -6.92
C GLY A 54 -99.63 -58.10 -7.39
N ALA A 55 -100.42 -57.56 -6.46
CA ALA A 55 -101.57 -56.71 -6.79
C ALA A 55 -101.13 -55.37 -7.43
N VAL A 56 -100.09 -54.72 -6.88
CA VAL A 56 -99.55 -53.47 -7.44
C VAL A 56 -98.93 -53.71 -8.82
N ALA A 57 -98.17 -54.79 -8.99
CA ALA A 57 -97.60 -55.16 -10.27
C ALA A 57 -98.69 -55.45 -11.32
N ALA A 58 -99.77 -56.13 -10.96
CA ALA A 58 -100.88 -56.40 -11.87
C ALA A 58 -101.57 -55.11 -12.34
N VAL A 59 -101.84 -54.16 -11.43
CA VAL A 59 -102.47 -52.87 -11.79
C VAL A 59 -101.55 -52.03 -12.68
N ALA A 60 -100.23 -52.07 -12.47
CA ALA A 60 -99.28 -51.32 -13.28
C ALA A 60 -99.08 -51.92 -14.68
N VAL A 61 -99.01 -53.25 -14.79
CA VAL A 61 -98.59 -53.94 -16.03
C VAL A 61 -99.76 -54.21 -16.98
N LEU A 62 -100.94 -54.54 -16.47
CA LEU A 62 -102.08 -54.98 -17.30
C LEU A 62 -102.56 -53.90 -18.30
N PRO A 63 -102.68 -52.62 -17.92
CA PRO A 63 -103.03 -51.55 -18.87
C PRO A 63 -101.94 -51.28 -19.91
N ALA A 64 -100.66 -51.44 -19.53
CA ALA A 64 -99.53 -51.24 -20.42
C ALA A 64 -99.52 -52.27 -21.55
N ILE A 65 -99.79 -53.55 -21.24
CA ILE A 65 -99.88 -54.62 -22.23
C ILE A 65 -101.02 -54.34 -23.23
N MET A 66 -102.19 -53.90 -22.76
CA MET A 66 -103.34 -53.57 -23.63
C MET A 66 -103.03 -52.41 -24.61
N SER A 67 -102.30 -51.39 -24.17
CA SER A 67 -101.86 -50.29 -25.04
C SER A 67 -100.96 -50.78 -26.19
N VAL A 68 -100.02 -51.69 -25.89
CA VAL A 68 -99.13 -52.27 -26.90
C VAL A 68 -99.92 -53.10 -27.91
N PHE A 69 -100.84 -53.95 -27.46
CA PHE A 69 -101.69 -54.74 -28.36
C PHE A 69 -102.59 -53.86 -29.23
N SER A 70 -103.16 -52.78 -28.69
CA SER A 70 -103.95 -51.82 -29.48
C SER A 70 -103.09 -51.11 -30.53
N GLY A 71 -101.85 -50.75 -30.20
CA GLY A 71 -100.90 -50.14 -31.15
C GLY A 71 -100.51 -51.08 -32.29
N LEU A 72 -100.28 -52.36 -31.97
CA LEU A 72 -99.95 -53.39 -32.98
C LEU A 72 -101.15 -53.72 -33.87
N ALA A 73 -102.36 -53.88 -33.33
CA ALA A 73 -103.56 -54.11 -34.12
C ALA A 73 -103.91 -52.90 -35.02
N ALA A 74 -103.73 -51.68 -34.50
CA ALA A 74 -103.90 -50.46 -35.29
C ALA A 74 -102.91 -50.41 -36.47
N ARG A 75 -101.66 -50.81 -36.25
CA ARG A 75 -100.64 -50.91 -37.31
C ARG A 75 -101.04 -51.90 -38.40
N ASP A 76 -101.53 -53.08 -38.04
CA ASP A 76 -101.94 -54.09 -39.02
C ASP A 76 -103.17 -53.64 -39.81
N SER A 77 -104.13 -52.97 -39.16
CA SER A 77 -105.30 -52.40 -39.84
C SER A 77 -104.94 -51.28 -40.82
N ALA A 78 -103.88 -50.51 -40.55
CA ALA A 78 -103.42 -49.44 -41.44
C ALA A 78 -102.74 -50.02 -42.70
N ARG A 79 -101.99 -51.12 -42.55
CA ARG A 79 -101.34 -51.82 -43.68
C ARG A 79 -102.35 -52.47 -44.62
N ALA A 80 -103.36 -53.16 -44.06
CA ALA A 80 -104.43 -53.76 -44.87
C ALA A 80 -105.22 -52.72 -45.68
N ARG A 81 -105.46 -51.52 -45.13
CA ARG A 81 -106.14 -50.43 -45.85
C ARG A 81 -105.31 -49.85 -47.01
N LEU A 82 -103.99 -49.85 -46.89
CA LEU A 82 -103.08 -49.39 -47.95
C LEU A 82 -103.10 -50.34 -49.15
N GLU A 83 -103.13 -51.65 -48.89
CA GLU A 83 -103.22 -52.67 -49.94
C GLU A 83 -104.57 -52.65 -50.65
N ALA A 84 -105.68 -52.52 -49.90
CA ALA A 84 -107.01 -52.40 -50.49
C ALA A 84 -107.16 -51.17 -51.41
N ARG A 85 -106.53 -50.04 -51.06
CA ARG A 85 -106.55 -48.82 -51.89
C ARG A 85 -105.76 -48.98 -53.19
N ARG A 86 -104.60 -49.63 -53.14
CA ARG A 86 -103.81 -49.91 -54.36
C ARG A 86 -104.55 -50.85 -55.31
N LEU A 87 -105.25 -51.84 -54.76
CA LEU A 87 -106.08 -52.74 -55.56
C LEU A 87 -107.26 -52.00 -56.21
N ALA A 88 -107.93 -51.10 -55.46
CA ALA A 88 -109.01 -50.28 -56.00
C ALA A 88 -108.54 -49.34 -57.13
N ASP A 89 -107.40 -48.69 -56.95
CA ASP A 89 -106.83 -47.75 -57.94
C ASP A 89 -106.32 -48.47 -59.20
N ALA A 90 -105.74 -49.67 -59.04
CA ALA A 90 -105.37 -50.53 -60.16
C ALA A 90 -106.61 -51.03 -60.94
N THR A 91 -107.70 -51.31 -60.24
CA THR A 91 -108.97 -51.74 -60.87
C THR A 91 -109.64 -50.58 -61.61
N ASP A 92 -109.62 -49.37 -61.07
CA ASP A 92 -110.19 -48.18 -61.71
C ASP A 92 -109.44 -47.78 -62.99
N ARG A 93 -108.10 -47.92 -62.99
CA ARG A 93 -107.28 -47.72 -64.20
C ARG A 93 -107.55 -48.75 -65.31
N LEU A 94 -107.83 -50.00 -64.94
CA LEU A 94 -108.19 -51.04 -65.92
C LEU A 94 -109.58 -50.81 -66.54
N LEU A 95 -110.47 -50.12 -65.82
CA LEU A 95 -111.84 -49.85 -66.26
C LEU A 95 -111.99 -48.55 -67.08
N ASN A 96 -110.97 -47.67 -67.12
CA ASN A 96 -111.01 -46.39 -67.84
C ASN A 96 -109.68 -46.04 -68.56
N PRO A 97 -109.31 -46.75 -69.65
CA PRO A 97 -108.02 -46.58 -70.32
C PRO A 97 -107.85 -45.22 -71.02
N GLU A 98 -108.89 -44.64 -71.62
CA GLU A 98 -108.77 -43.39 -72.40
C GLU A 98 -108.45 -42.16 -71.52
N ARG A 99 -109.06 -42.06 -70.33
CA ARG A 99 -108.77 -40.97 -69.39
C ARG A 99 -107.34 -41.04 -68.85
N SER A 100 -106.77 -42.23 -68.72
CA SER A 100 -105.41 -42.40 -68.23
C SER A 100 -104.36 -41.90 -69.22
N ALA A 101 -104.56 -42.10 -70.52
CA ALA A 101 -103.63 -41.68 -71.58
C ALA A 101 -103.67 -40.15 -71.79
N GLU A 102 -104.84 -39.53 -71.74
CA GLU A 102 -104.96 -38.06 -71.85
C GLU A 102 -104.33 -37.35 -70.64
N ASN A 103 -104.55 -37.88 -69.43
CA ASN A 103 -103.92 -37.36 -68.22
C ASN A 103 -102.39 -37.56 -68.24
N ALA A 104 -101.87 -38.66 -68.78
CA ALA A 104 -100.43 -38.88 -68.94
C ALA A 104 -99.80 -37.90 -69.95
N ALA A 105 -100.47 -37.63 -71.07
CA ALA A 105 -100.00 -36.64 -72.03
C ALA A 105 -100.00 -35.20 -71.47
N ARG A 106 -101.04 -34.83 -70.70
CA ARG A 106 -101.08 -33.54 -69.99
C ARG A 106 -99.99 -33.43 -68.93
N GLN A 107 -99.77 -34.48 -68.14
CA GLN A 107 -98.69 -34.53 -67.15
C GLN A 107 -97.31 -34.44 -67.79
N LEU A 108 -97.08 -35.08 -68.95
CA LEU A 108 -95.83 -34.96 -69.68
C LEU A 108 -95.61 -33.52 -70.18
N ALA A 109 -96.64 -32.88 -70.74
CA ALA A 109 -96.55 -31.50 -71.19
C ALA A 109 -96.30 -30.53 -70.01
N GLU A 110 -96.94 -30.75 -68.87
CA GLU A 110 -96.71 -29.99 -67.63
C GLU A 110 -95.30 -30.23 -67.08
N SER A 111 -94.80 -31.47 -67.11
CA SER A 111 -93.43 -31.84 -66.69
C SER A 111 -92.38 -31.19 -67.57
N VAL A 112 -92.51 -31.30 -68.89
CA VAL A 112 -91.58 -30.67 -69.85
C VAL A 112 -91.61 -29.15 -69.72
N ARG A 113 -92.78 -28.55 -69.49
CA ARG A 113 -92.88 -27.11 -69.22
C ARG A 113 -92.22 -26.72 -67.91
N GLY A 114 -92.35 -27.56 -66.88
CA GLY A 114 -91.65 -27.42 -65.61
C GLY A 114 -90.13 -27.48 -65.78
N GLU A 115 -89.62 -28.47 -66.52
CA GLU A 115 -88.20 -28.65 -66.80
C GLU A 115 -87.62 -27.50 -67.63
N ILE A 116 -88.34 -26.99 -68.65
CA ILE A 116 -87.89 -25.82 -69.43
C ILE A 116 -87.80 -24.59 -68.53
N THR A 117 -88.79 -24.37 -67.66
CA THR A 117 -88.78 -23.24 -66.71
C THR A 117 -87.64 -23.37 -65.71
N GLN A 118 -87.35 -24.59 -65.24
CA GLN A 118 -86.23 -24.88 -64.35
C GLN A 118 -84.88 -24.68 -65.04
N LEU A 119 -84.76 -25.07 -66.32
CA LEU A 119 -83.55 -24.89 -67.11
C LEU A 119 -83.30 -23.41 -67.41
N ASP A 120 -84.34 -22.64 -67.74
CA ASP A 120 -84.25 -21.19 -67.91
C ASP A 120 -83.78 -20.50 -66.62
N GLN A 121 -84.38 -20.87 -65.48
CA GLN A 121 -83.93 -20.38 -64.18
C GLN A 121 -82.47 -20.77 -63.86
N ALA A 122 -82.05 -21.99 -64.19
CA ALA A 122 -80.69 -22.44 -64.00
C ALA A 122 -79.70 -21.69 -64.91
N LEU A 123 -80.07 -21.40 -66.16
CA LEU A 123 -79.27 -20.59 -67.10
C LEU A 123 -79.16 -19.13 -66.67
N LEU A 124 -80.25 -18.52 -66.19
CA LEU A 124 -80.21 -17.19 -65.61
C LEU A 124 -79.33 -17.15 -64.36
N GLN A 125 -79.37 -18.19 -63.53
CA GLN A 125 -78.51 -18.31 -62.36
C GLN A 125 -77.03 -18.49 -62.74
N THR A 126 -76.71 -19.29 -63.77
CA THR A 126 -75.32 -19.46 -64.22
C THR A 126 -74.77 -18.20 -64.89
N LEU A 127 -75.57 -17.48 -65.68
CA LEU A 127 -75.18 -16.18 -66.23
C LEU A 127 -74.89 -15.17 -65.12
N LYS A 128 -75.76 -15.11 -64.09
CA LYS A 128 -75.54 -14.25 -62.93
C LYS A 128 -74.24 -14.63 -62.19
N ARG A 129 -73.97 -15.92 -62.01
CA ARG A 129 -72.72 -16.42 -61.42
C ARG A 129 -71.49 -16.08 -62.28
N LEU A 130 -71.59 -16.19 -63.60
CA LEU A 130 -70.49 -15.83 -64.50
C LEU A 130 -70.18 -14.33 -64.43
N GLN A 131 -71.20 -13.46 -64.39
CA GLN A 131 -71.01 -12.03 -64.19
C GLN A 131 -70.39 -11.71 -62.82
N GLU A 132 -70.80 -12.43 -61.78
CA GLU A 132 -70.21 -12.31 -60.44
C GLU A 132 -68.73 -12.73 -60.44
N VAL A 133 -68.40 -13.85 -61.09
CA VAL A 133 -67.03 -14.36 -61.25
C VAL A 133 -66.19 -13.40 -62.09
N GLU A 134 -66.71 -12.86 -63.19
CA GLU A 134 -66.03 -11.86 -64.00
C GLU A 134 -65.72 -10.60 -63.18
N GLY A 135 -66.69 -10.14 -62.38
CA GLY A 135 -66.48 -9.04 -61.44
C GLY A 135 -65.41 -9.36 -60.38
N GLN A 136 -65.36 -10.59 -59.88
CA GLN A 136 -64.33 -11.03 -58.93
C GLN A 136 -62.95 -11.11 -59.58
N ILE A 137 -62.84 -11.66 -60.80
CA ILE A 137 -61.58 -11.73 -61.55
C ILE A 137 -61.07 -10.34 -61.88
N ALA A 138 -61.93 -9.40 -62.28
CA ALA A 138 -61.54 -8.01 -62.55
C ALA A 138 -60.98 -7.33 -61.29
N ARG A 139 -61.63 -7.54 -60.12
CA ARG A 139 -61.13 -7.03 -58.84
C ARG A 139 -59.81 -7.69 -58.43
N GLN A 140 -59.70 -9.01 -58.61
CA GLN A 140 -58.49 -9.76 -58.28
C GLN A 140 -57.32 -9.36 -59.19
N ALA A 141 -57.55 -9.18 -60.49
CA ALA A 141 -56.54 -8.71 -61.43
C ALA A 141 -56.05 -7.31 -61.04
N LYS A 142 -56.96 -6.40 -60.68
CA LYS A 142 -56.59 -5.08 -60.17
C LYS A 142 -55.77 -5.16 -58.89
N ALA A 143 -56.18 -6.00 -57.93
CA ALA A 143 -55.43 -6.19 -56.69
C ALA A 143 -54.03 -6.77 -56.92
N VAL A 144 -53.87 -7.66 -57.90
CA VAL A 144 -52.56 -8.21 -58.30
C VAL A 144 -51.68 -7.16 -58.96
N ASP A 145 -52.26 -6.28 -59.78
CA ASP A 145 -51.54 -5.17 -60.40
C ASP A 145 -51.06 -4.15 -59.35
N ASP A 146 -51.95 -3.77 -58.42
CA ASP A 146 -51.62 -2.91 -57.28
C ASP A 146 -50.53 -3.53 -56.40
N MET A 147 -50.59 -4.86 -56.15
CA MET A 147 -49.56 -5.59 -55.42
C MET A 147 -48.23 -5.61 -56.18
N THR A 148 -48.27 -5.73 -57.51
CA THR A 148 -47.06 -5.72 -58.35
C THR A 148 -46.38 -4.37 -58.34
N ASP A 149 -47.17 -3.28 -58.38
CA ASP A 149 -46.63 -1.93 -58.30
C ASP A 149 -46.07 -1.61 -56.91
N GLN A 150 -46.73 -2.08 -55.84
CA GLN A 150 -46.17 -2.01 -54.48
C GLN A 150 -44.87 -2.81 -54.35
N ALA A 151 -44.80 -4.01 -54.93
CA ALA A 151 -43.60 -4.83 -54.93
C ALA A 151 -42.45 -4.17 -55.69
N LYS A 152 -42.72 -3.55 -56.85
CA LYS A 152 -41.73 -2.76 -57.61
C LYS A 152 -41.26 -1.54 -56.81
N ALA A 153 -42.16 -0.81 -56.16
CA ALA A 153 -41.82 0.32 -55.32
C ALA A 153 -40.94 -0.10 -54.14
N GLY A 154 -41.31 -1.19 -53.46
CA GLY A 154 -40.52 -1.78 -52.36
C GLY A 154 -39.15 -2.26 -52.83
N ALA A 155 -39.07 -2.92 -53.98
CA ALA A 155 -37.79 -3.36 -54.56
C ALA A 155 -36.87 -2.17 -54.89
N ASN A 156 -37.41 -1.09 -55.48
CA ASN A 156 -36.64 0.12 -55.74
C ASN A 156 -36.16 0.79 -54.44
N GLN A 157 -37.00 0.85 -53.42
CA GLN A 157 -36.61 1.36 -52.10
C GLN A 157 -35.49 0.52 -51.48
N MET A 158 -35.55 -0.80 -51.61
CA MET A 158 -34.50 -1.71 -51.15
C MET A 158 -33.19 -1.51 -51.93
N ILE A 159 -33.25 -1.35 -53.26
CA ILE A 159 -32.05 -1.08 -54.08
C ILE A 159 -31.37 0.21 -53.62
N VAL A 160 -32.13 1.30 -53.46
CA VAL A 160 -31.61 2.58 -52.98
C VAL A 160 -31.07 2.46 -51.55
N GLY A 161 -31.76 1.70 -50.69
CA GLY A 161 -31.31 1.40 -49.33
C GLY A 161 -29.96 0.65 -49.32
N MET A 162 -29.82 -0.37 -50.16
CA MET A 162 -28.59 -1.16 -50.27
C MET A 162 -27.43 -0.36 -50.86
N GLU A 163 -27.68 0.53 -51.83
CA GLU A 163 -26.65 1.44 -52.35
C GLU A 163 -26.14 2.38 -51.26
N ARG A 164 -27.06 2.92 -50.45
CA ARG A 164 -26.71 3.77 -49.31
C ARG A 164 -25.92 3.01 -48.24
N GLU A 165 -26.36 1.81 -47.88
CA GLU A 165 -25.62 0.94 -46.95
C GLU A 165 -24.23 0.60 -47.49
N ARG A 166 -24.11 0.30 -48.79
CA ARG A 166 -22.82 0.04 -49.43
C ARG A 166 -21.90 1.25 -49.36
N GLU A 167 -22.41 2.45 -49.60
CA GLU A 167 -21.63 3.69 -49.52
C GLU A 167 -21.18 3.98 -48.08
N GLU A 168 -22.03 3.70 -47.10
CA GLU A 168 -21.72 3.80 -45.67
C GLU A 168 -20.65 2.77 -45.26
N LEU A 169 -20.75 1.51 -45.71
CA LEU A 169 -19.71 0.50 -45.49
C LEU A 169 -18.38 0.89 -46.14
N MET A 170 -18.40 1.44 -47.36
CA MET A 170 -17.18 1.94 -48.03
C MET A 170 -16.58 3.14 -47.30
N ARG A 171 -17.39 3.97 -46.66
CA ARG A 171 -16.92 5.06 -45.80
C ARG A 171 -16.30 4.52 -44.51
N ILE A 172 -16.99 3.61 -43.82
CA ILE A 172 -16.47 2.96 -42.60
C ILE A 172 -15.15 2.24 -42.89
N SER A 173 -15.04 1.54 -44.01
CA SER A 173 -13.79 0.87 -44.41
C SER A 173 -12.65 1.86 -44.61
N ARG A 174 -12.90 3.01 -45.25
CA ARG A 174 -11.90 4.08 -45.41
C ARG A 174 -11.50 4.70 -44.06
N ASP A 175 -12.46 4.95 -43.19
CA ASP A 175 -12.22 5.49 -41.85
C ASP A 175 -11.38 4.50 -41.01
N LEU A 176 -11.69 3.20 -41.09
CA LEU A 176 -10.94 2.14 -40.42
C LEU A 176 -9.51 2.01 -40.96
N THR A 177 -9.32 2.11 -42.28
CA THR A 177 -7.97 2.15 -42.89
C THR A 177 -7.19 3.39 -42.43
N SER A 178 -7.82 4.57 -42.40
CA SER A 178 -7.19 5.81 -41.92
C SER A 178 -6.80 5.71 -40.43
N GLN A 179 -7.68 5.13 -39.60
CA GLN A 179 -7.42 4.92 -38.19
C GLN A 179 -6.29 3.91 -37.97
N ALA A 180 -6.26 2.81 -38.74
CA ALA A 180 -5.17 1.83 -38.70
C ALA A 180 -3.81 2.45 -39.08
N GLN A 181 -3.79 3.32 -40.09
CA GLN A 181 -2.58 4.05 -40.48
C GLN A 181 -2.10 4.99 -39.35
N THR A 182 -3.02 5.74 -38.75
CA THR A 182 -2.71 6.65 -37.64
C THR A 182 -2.18 5.90 -36.42
N ILE A 183 -2.77 4.74 -36.10
CA ILE A 183 -2.30 3.85 -35.04
C ILE A 183 -0.91 3.30 -35.37
N GLY A 184 -0.68 2.88 -36.62
CA GLY A 184 0.63 2.43 -37.09
C GLY A 184 1.72 3.48 -36.90
N ASP A 185 1.43 4.73 -37.29
CA ASP A 185 2.34 5.86 -37.12
C ASP A 185 2.60 6.18 -35.65
N SER A 186 1.58 6.13 -34.79
CA SER A 186 1.74 6.38 -33.34
C SER A 186 2.54 5.28 -32.65
N ILE A 187 2.31 4.01 -33.00
CA ILE A 187 3.08 2.88 -32.48
C ILE A 187 4.54 2.98 -32.94
N GLY A 188 4.78 3.36 -34.20
CA GLY A 188 6.13 3.60 -34.71
C GLY A 188 6.86 4.68 -33.91
N LYS A 189 6.21 5.84 -33.69
CA LYS A 189 6.75 6.93 -32.86
C LYS A 189 7.00 6.49 -31.42
N HIS A 190 6.07 5.78 -30.79
CA HIS A 190 6.22 5.29 -29.42
C HIS A 190 7.35 4.29 -29.30
N THR A 191 7.46 3.33 -30.23
CA THR A 191 8.54 2.34 -30.25
C THR A 191 9.90 3.03 -30.39
N HIS A 192 9.98 4.06 -31.25
CA HIS A 192 11.18 4.89 -31.38
C HIS A 192 11.50 5.63 -30.08
N SER A 193 10.52 6.29 -29.46
CA SER A 193 10.71 7.01 -28.19
C SER A 193 11.09 6.08 -27.04
N ILE A 194 10.56 4.85 -27.00
CA ILE A 194 10.93 3.84 -25.99
C ILE A 194 12.36 3.38 -26.22
N SER A 195 12.75 3.13 -27.47
CA SER A 195 14.14 2.76 -27.79
C SER A 195 15.12 3.88 -27.45
N GLU A 196 14.75 5.13 -27.70
CA GLU A 196 15.54 6.30 -27.31
C GLU A 196 15.63 6.45 -25.79
N ALA A 197 14.49 6.37 -25.08
CA ALA A 197 14.45 6.41 -23.62
C ALA A 197 15.24 5.26 -22.98
N ALA A 198 15.19 4.06 -23.56
CA ALA A 198 15.99 2.92 -23.11
C ALA A 198 17.49 3.18 -23.31
N ARG A 199 17.92 3.75 -24.44
CA ARG A 199 19.32 4.15 -24.66
C ARG A 199 19.78 5.22 -23.68
N VAL A 200 18.93 6.20 -23.37
CA VAL A 200 19.22 7.24 -22.37
C VAL A 200 19.34 6.63 -20.98
N ALA A 201 18.41 5.75 -20.59
CA ALA A 201 18.47 5.05 -19.32
C ALA A 201 19.72 4.16 -19.20
N GLU A 202 20.11 3.44 -20.26
CA GLU A 202 21.36 2.66 -20.29
C GLU A 202 22.60 3.54 -20.13
N ALA A 203 22.60 4.72 -20.74
CA ALA A 203 23.69 5.69 -20.58
C ALA A 203 23.75 6.25 -19.16
N GLU A 204 22.61 6.57 -18.57
CA GLU A 204 22.50 7.06 -17.18
C GLU A 204 22.92 6.00 -16.17
N VAL A 205 22.49 4.74 -16.33
CA VAL A 205 22.92 3.62 -15.48
C VAL A 205 24.44 3.44 -15.57
N ARG A 206 25.01 3.46 -16.78
CA ARG A 206 26.47 3.34 -16.95
C ARG A 206 27.21 4.52 -16.29
N ALA A 207 26.67 5.73 -16.36
CA ALA A 207 27.25 6.89 -15.68
C ALA A 207 27.11 6.78 -14.14
N ALA A 208 25.99 6.29 -13.64
CA ALA A 208 25.77 6.03 -12.22
C ALA A 208 26.74 4.97 -11.68
N ASP A 209 26.98 3.89 -12.43
CA ASP A 209 27.96 2.85 -12.07
C ASP A 209 29.38 3.42 -11.97
N GLN A 210 29.79 4.26 -12.93
CA GLN A 210 31.10 4.92 -12.89
C GLN A 210 31.22 5.88 -11.70
N ALA A 211 30.16 6.64 -11.40
CA ALA A 211 30.13 7.52 -10.24
C ALA A 211 30.17 6.72 -8.92
N LEU A 212 29.50 5.57 -8.86
CA LEU A 212 29.53 4.66 -7.71
C LEU A 212 30.94 4.09 -7.51
N ASP A 213 31.59 3.60 -8.57
CA ASP A 213 32.93 3.03 -8.50
C ASP A 213 33.98 4.07 -8.04
N HIS A 214 33.84 5.31 -8.53
CA HIS A 214 34.65 6.43 -8.04
C HIS A 214 34.41 6.72 -6.56
N ARG A 215 33.14 6.75 -6.13
CA ARG A 215 32.79 6.95 -4.71
C ARG A 215 33.33 5.82 -3.84
N LEU A 216 33.21 4.56 -4.25
CA LEU A 216 33.76 3.40 -3.52
C LEU A 216 35.28 3.47 -3.39
N THR A 217 35.98 3.86 -4.45
CA THR A 217 37.43 4.09 -4.43
C THR A 217 37.80 5.23 -3.47
N SER A 218 37.11 6.37 -3.57
CA SER A 218 37.33 7.52 -2.69
C SER A 218 37.02 7.20 -1.22
N PHE A 219 35.98 6.41 -0.96
CA PHE A 219 35.60 5.96 0.36
C PHE A 219 36.63 4.98 0.92
N GLY A 220 37.15 4.06 0.09
CA GLY A 220 38.27 3.19 0.46
C GLY A 220 39.52 3.97 0.86
N ALA A 221 39.87 5.01 0.10
CA ALA A 221 40.99 5.89 0.43
C ALA A 221 40.74 6.69 1.73
N ALA A 222 39.53 7.23 1.92
CA ALA A 222 39.15 7.93 3.15
C ALA A 222 39.15 7.00 4.37
N ALA A 223 38.65 5.77 4.23
CA ALA A 223 38.67 4.76 5.28
C ALA A 223 40.11 4.38 5.67
N ALA A 224 41.01 4.24 4.69
CA ALA A 224 42.43 4.00 4.96
C ALA A 224 43.08 5.17 5.73
N LEU A 225 42.81 6.42 5.34
CA LEU A 225 43.31 7.61 6.05
C LEU A 225 42.74 7.73 7.47
N ILE A 226 41.46 7.42 7.67
CA ILE A 226 40.84 7.41 9.01
C ILE A 226 41.48 6.32 9.87
N SER A 227 41.71 5.13 9.31
CA SER A 227 42.38 4.03 10.00
C SER A 227 43.80 4.41 10.42
N ASP A 228 44.58 4.99 9.52
CA ASP A 228 45.93 5.48 9.78
C ASP A 228 45.94 6.57 10.87
N ARG A 229 45.04 7.55 10.77
CA ARG A 229 44.90 8.61 11.77
C ARG A 229 44.43 8.09 13.13
N THR A 230 43.58 7.07 13.14
CA THR A 230 43.12 6.41 14.38
C THR A 230 44.28 5.67 15.04
N ASN A 231 45.12 4.98 14.27
CA ASN A 231 46.33 4.35 14.77
C ASN A 231 47.33 5.39 15.32
N GLY A 232 47.49 6.53 14.62
CA GLY A 232 48.30 7.65 15.08
C GLY A 232 47.75 8.33 16.35
N LEU A 233 46.44 8.48 16.46
CA LEU A 233 45.80 8.98 17.69
C LEU A 233 45.96 8.01 18.85
N SER A 234 45.83 6.70 18.59
CA SER A 234 46.05 5.65 19.60
C SER A 234 47.49 5.68 20.12
N SER A 235 48.49 5.80 19.24
CA SER A 235 49.89 5.91 19.66
C SER A 235 50.18 7.21 20.41
N ALA A 236 49.61 8.34 19.98
CA ALA A 236 49.72 9.62 20.69
C ALA A 236 49.04 9.59 22.07
N ALA A 237 47.89 8.93 22.19
CA ALA A 237 47.21 8.73 23.46
C ALA A 237 48.05 7.85 24.40
N GLN A 238 48.68 6.79 23.90
CA GLN A 238 49.60 5.95 24.66
C GLN A 238 50.80 6.76 25.18
N ALA A 239 51.44 7.55 24.31
CA ALA A 239 52.55 8.43 24.70
C ALA A 239 52.13 9.51 25.71
N SER A 240 50.90 10.00 25.61
CA SER A 240 50.32 10.94 26.59
C SER A 240 50.09 10.28 27.94
N ALA A 241 49.60 9.03 27.96
CA ALA A 241 49.46 8.24 29.17
C ALA A 241 50.82 7.98 29.84
N ASP A 242 51.84 7.61 29.07
CA ASP A 242 53.21 7.43 29.57
C ASP A 242 53.80 8.74 30.11
N SER A 243 53.53 9.85 29.45
CA SER A 243 53.96 11.19 29.90
C SER A 243 53.27 11.60 31.18
N ALA A 244 51.98 11.29 31.33
CA ALA A 244 51.23 11.52 32.57
C ALA A 244 51.81 10.70 33.74
N LEU A 245 52.13 9.42 33.53
CA LEU A 245 52.79 8.58 34.53
C LEU A 245 54.17 9.09 34.91
N ARG A 246 54.97 9.54 33.93
CA ARG A 246 56.28 10.16 34.21
C ARG A 246 56.14 11.46 34.98
N LEU A 247 55.14 12.28 34.65
CA LEU A 247 54.87 13.52 35.36
C LEU A 247 54.41 13.25 36.79
N GLU A 248 53.54 12.26 37.02
CA GLU A 248 53.14 11.80 38.35
C GLU A 248 54.35 11.36 39.17
N GLN A 249 55.25 10.55 38.59
CA GLN A 249 56.48 10.13 39.24
C GLN A 249 57.42 11.32 39.54
N ALA A 250 57.57 12.25 38.61
CA ALA A 250 58.38 13.45 38.79
C ALA A 250 57.80 14.36 39.88
N LEU A 251 56.47 14.49 39.95
CA LEU A 251 55.79 15.28 40.98
C LEU A 251 55.95 14.62 42.35
N SER A 252 55.83 13.30 42.45
CA SER A 252 56.11 12.55 43.68
C SER A 252 57.55 12.74 44.16
N ASN A 253 58.52 12.67 43.25
CA ASN A 253 59.93 12.94 43.59
C ASN A 253 60.16 14.40 44.00
N ALA A 254 59.53 15.36 43.32
CA ALA A 254 59.63 16.76 43.66
C ALA A 254 59.04 17.05 45.06
N LEU A 255 57.92 16.43 45.41
CA LEU A 255 57.32 16.50 46.74
C LEU A 255 58.24 15.90 47.82
N ASP A 256 58.89 14.78 47.54
CA ASP A 256 59.86 14.17 48.47
C ASP A 256 61.10 15.07 48.66
N VAL A 257 61.63 15.64 47.57
CA VAL A 257 62.74 16.61 47.64
C VAL A 257 62.34 17.87 48.41
N LEU A 258 61.11 18.39 48.22
CA LEU A 258 60.61 19.54 48.98
C LEU A 258 60.43 19.22 50.46
N ALA A 259 59.91 18.04 50.80
CA ALA A 259 59.82 17.59 52.18
C ALA A 259 61.21 17.50 52.85
N LYS A 260 62.19 16.96 52.11
CA LYS A 260 63.58 16.85 52.56
C LYS A 260 64.29 18.20 52.67
N ALA A 261 64.01 19.13 51.76
CA ALA A 261 64.52 20.50 51.83
C ALA A 261 63.93 21.26 53.02
N THR A 262 62.65 21.02 53.34
CA THR A 262 61.98 21.62 54.51
C THR A 262 62.61 21.10 55.81
N SER A 263 62.83 19.79 55.94
CA SER A 263 63.48 19.23 57.13
C SER A 263 64.93 19.68 57.28
N LEU A 264 65.68 19.83 56.18
CA LEU A 264 67.01 20.44 56.20
C LEU A 264 66.97 21.92 56.60
N THR A 265 65.95 22.66 56.19
CA THR A 265 65.76 24.07 56.58
C THR A 265 65.45 24.18 58.07
N ASP A 266 64.62 23.30 58.62
CA ASP A 266 64.34 23.23 60.06
C ASP A 266 65.60 22.84 60.85
N ALA A 267 66.38 21.86 60.36
CA ALA A 267 67.66 21.49 60.96
C ALA A 267 68.67 22.65 60.91
N ALA A 268 68.71 23.40 59.80
CA ALA A 268 69.56 24.59 59.67
C ALA A 268 69.13 25.71 60.63
N ARG A 269 67.82 25.92 60.82
CA ARG A 269 67.29 26.87 61.80
C ARG A 269 67.67 26.48 63.22
N GLN A 270 67.50 25.20 63.58
CA GLN A 270 67.92 24.68 64.89
C GLN A 270 69.43 24.81 65.09
N SER A 271 70.23 24.58 64.05
CA SER A 271 71.68 24.77 64.07
C SER A 271 72.08 26.24 64.24
N ALA A 272 71.38 27.18 63.59
CA ALA A 272 71.60 28.61 63.75
C ALA A 272 71.24 29.10 65.17
N GLU A 273 70.15 28.59 65.76
CA GLU A 273 69.79 28.87 67.16
C GLU A 273 70.85 28.34 68.13
N ALA A 274 71.35 27.11 67.91
CA ALA A 274 72.46 26.54 68.70
C ALA A 274 73.77 27.34 68.53
N ALA A 275 74.09 27.76 67.30
CA ALA A 275 75.27 28.58 67.02
C ALA A 275 75.16 29.98 67.65
N SER A 276 73.98 30.60 67.63
CA SER A 276 73.75 31.88 68.30
C SER A 276 73.88 31.76 69.82
N TYR A 277 73.42 30.66 70.40
CA TYR A 277 73.59 30.38 71.84
C TYR A 277 75.08 30.22 72.19
N ALA A 278 75.82 29.44 71.39
CA ALA A 278 77.27 29.28 71.56
C ALA A 278 78.03 30.61 71.42
N ALA A 279 77.71 31.41 70.40
CA ALA A 279 78.36 32.70 70.15
C ALA A 279 78.16 33.70 71.30
N ASN A 280 76.95 33.79 71.88
CA ASN A 280 76.70 34.63 73.04
C ASN A 280 77.46 34.16 74.29
N SER A 281 77.57 32.84 74.48
CA SER A 281 78.39 32.27 75.56
C SER A 281 79.88 32.62 75.38
N THR A 282 80.42 32.51 74.17
CA THR A 282 81.82 32.88 73.88
C THR A 282 82.04 34.38 74.02
N ALA A 283 81.12 35.22 73.55
CA ALA A 283 81.21 36.67 73.68
C ALA A 283 81.23 37.11 75.16
N GLY A 284 80.44 36.46 76.02
CA GLY A 284 80.50 36.67 77.47
C GLY A 284 81.87 36.31 78.06
N ALA A 285 82.38 35.12 77.72
CA ALA A 285 83.68 34.64 78.20
C ALA A 285 84.85 35.55 77.76
N VAL A 286 84.84 36.05 76.52
CA VAL A 286 85.85 36.98 75.98
C VAL A 286 85.79 38.33 76.70
N ARG A 287 84.58 38.84 76.99
CA ARG A 287 84.41 40.12 77.67
C ARG A 287 84.96 40.08 79.10
N ASP A 288 84.71 38.99 79.82
CA ASP A 288 85.23 38.76 81.17
C ASP A 288 86.76 38.62 81.19
N THR A 289 87.34 37.89 80.24
CA THR A 289 88.81 37.77 80.12
C THR A 289 89.46 39.10 79.77
N THR A 290 88.86 39.87 78.86
CA THR A 290 89.36 41.21 78.49
C THR A 290 89.33 42.17 79.69
N HIS A 291 88.27 42.13 80.50
CA HIS A 291 88.19 42.93 81.73
C HIS A 291 89.31 42.59 82.72
N ARG A 292 89.58 41.30 82.97
CA ARG A 292 90.69 40.88 83.84
C ARG A 292 92.04 41.33 83.32
N ALA A 293 92.27 41.21 82.01
CA ALA A 293 93.53 41.64 81.39
C ALA A 293 93.77 43.15 81.52
N ILE A 294 92.71 43.98 81.41
CA ILE A 294 92.80 45.43 81.61
C ILE A 294 93.17 45.78 83.06
N ASP A 295 92.60 45.08 84.04
CA ASP A 295 92.90 45.30 85.46
C ASP A 295 94.33 44.87 85.83
N ASP A 296 94.84 43.79 85.23
CA ASP A 296 96.23 43.36 85.39
C ASP A 296 97.21 44.34 84.73
N ALA A 297 96.87 44.88 83.55
CA ALA A 297 97.68 45.89 82.87
C ALA A 297 97.79 47.20 83.68
N LYS A 298 96.72 47.62 84.37
CA LYS A 298 96.76 48.79 85.27
C LYS A 298 97.70 48.56 86.46
N ARG A 299 97.64 47.39 87.09
CA ARG A 299 98.56 47.02 88.18
C ARG A 299 100.01 46.98 87.72
N ALA A 300 100.28 46.44 86.53
CA ALA A 300 101.62 46.43 85.94
C ALA A 300 102.14 47.85 85.66
N ALA A 301 101.28 48.75 85.16
CA ALA A 301 101.66 50.14 84.91
C ALA A 301 101.98 50.93 86.20
N GLU A 302 101.28 50.65 87.30
CA GLU A 302 101.58 51.23 88.62
C GLU A 302 102.92 50.74 89.18
N LEU A 303 103.24 49.46 89.00
CA LEU A 303 104.53 48.87 89.38
C LEU A 303 105.70 49.52 88.62
N ILE A 304 105.60 49.64 87.29
CA ILE A 304 106.64 50.24 86.45
C ILE A 304 106.88 51.72 86.82
N ARG A 305 105.82 52.46 87.15
CA ARG A 305 105.94 53.86 87.59
C ARG A 305 106.67 53.97 88.94
N GLY A 306 106.45 53.02 89.85
CA GLY A 306 107.19 52.94 91.11
C GLY A 306 108.67 52.65 90.90
N GLU A 307 109.00 51.75 89.96
CA GLU A 307 110.37 51.31 89.69
C GLU A 307 111.18 52.38 88.93
N ALA A 308 110.55 53.14 88.02
CA ALA A 308 111.19 54.25 87.31
C ALA A 308 111.70 55.37 88.25
N VAL A 309 110.97 55.67 89.33
CA VAL A 309 111.39 56.67 90.34
C VAL A 309 112.59 56.18 91.16
N ASN A 310 112.70 54.87 91.39
CA ASN A 310 113.87 54.29 92.06
C ASN A 310 115.12 54.31 91.19
N VAL A 311 114.99 53.99 89.90
CA VAL A 311 116.11 54.01 88.94
C VAL A 311 116.67 55.43 88.76
N GLU A 312 115.83 56.46 88.77
CA GLU A 312 116.27 57.86 88.69
C GLU A 312 117.15 58.27 89.89
N ARG A 313 116.85 57.71 91.07
CA ARG A 313 117.62 57.95 92.31
C ARG A 313 118.97 57.22 92.31
N GLU A 314 119.03 55.99 91.78
CA GLU A 314 120.29 55.24 91.63
C GLU A 314 121.20 55.83 90.54
N ALA A 315 120.63 56.33 89.44
CA ALA A 315 121.39 56.96 88.36
C ALA A 315 122.12 58.24 88.82
N ALA A 316 121.51 59.02 89.72
CA ALA A 316 122.15 60.21 90.30
C ALA A 316 123.39 59.84 91.13
N VAL A 317 123.34 58.75 91.92
CA VAL A 317 124.46 58.26 92.73
C VAL A 317 125.57 57.65 91.87
N ALA A 318 125.23 56.98 90.76
CA ALA A 318 126.20 56.41 89.83
C ALA A 318 127.02 57.47 89.07
N LEU A 319 126.39 58.61 88.72
CA LEU A 319 127.08 59.72 88.05
C LEU A 319 128.11 60.43 88.93
N GLU A 320 127.88 60.48 90.24
CA GLU A 320 128.83 61.06 91.21
C GLU A 320 130.08 60.17 91.35
N ARG A 321 129.89 58.84 91.42
CA ARG A 321 131.00 57.86 91.45
C ARG A 321 131.86 57.86 90.18
N LEU A 322 131.26 58.08 89.00
CA LEU A 322 131.98 58.18 87.73
C LEU A 322 132.91 59.42 87.68
N ARG A 323 132.54 60.49 88.37
CA ARG A 323 133.31 61.74 88.39
C ARG A 323 134.57 61.62 89.25
N ASP A 324 134.50 60.91 90.37
CA ASP A 324 135.66 60.61 91.23
C ASP A 324 136.63 59.61 90.57
N ALA A 325 136.11 58.59 89.89
CA ALA A 325 136.93 57.61 89.16
C ALA A 325 137.72 58.23 87.98
N ALA A 326 137.16 59.23 87.30
CA ALA A 326 137.83 59.91 86.19
C ALA A 326 139.03 60.77 86.63
N ASN A 327 139.01 61.31 87.85
CA ASN A 327 140.15 62.04 88.42
C ASN A 327 141.29 61.09 88.86
N ALA A 328 140.96 59.91 89.39
CA ALA A 328 141.94 58.88 89.72
C ALA A 328 142.66 58.33 88.46
N ALA A 329 141.93 58.14 87.35
CA ALA A 329 142.48 57.65 86.09
C ALA A 329 143.50 58.61 85.42
N ARG A 330 143.37 59.93 85.61
CA ARG A 330 144.32 60.92 85.07
C ARG A 330 145.69 60.89 85.75
N VAL A 331 145.76 60.46 87.01
CA VAL A 331 147.03 60.30 87.75
C VAL A 331 147.70 58.97 87.38
N ALA A 332 146.92 57.91 87.17
CA ALA A 332 147.42 56.60 86.73
C ALA A 332 147.97 56.62 85.28
N ALA A 333 147.38 57.42 84.38
CA ALA A 333 147.77 57.48 82.97
C ALA A 333 149.16 58.11 82.68
N ARG A 334 149.79 58.77 83.66
CA ARG A 334 151.20 59.22 83.53
C ARG A 334 152.21 58.18 84.01
N GLY A 335 151.82 57.20 84.82
CA GLY A 335 152.69 56.12 85.30
C GLY A 335 152.72 54.88 84.40
N ALA A 336 151.70 54.65 83.59
CA ALA A 336 151.57 53.43 82.78
C ALA A 336 152.11 53.55 81.34
N ARG A 337 152.99 54.54 81.06
CA ARG A 337 153.72 54.65 79.78
C ARG A 337 155.03 53.85 79.75
N ASP A 338 155.43 53.24 80.87
CA ASP A 338 156.69 52.48 81.06
C ASP A 338 156.51 50.94 81.18
N ALA A 339 155.35 50.37 80.80
CA ALA A 339 155.15 48.91 80.75
C ALA A 339 154.66 48.47 79.37
N VAL A 340 155.63 48.19 78.52
CA VAL A 340 155.54 47.44 77.26
C VAL A 340 155.22 45.96 77.53
N SER A 341 154.79 45.24 76.48
CA SER A 341 154.66 43.78 76.29
C SER A 341 153.33 43.18 76.79
N ASP A 342 152.67 42.23 76.14
CA ASP A 342 152.76 41.59 74.81
C ASP A 342 151.46 40.74 74.67
N ASP A 343 151.22 40.22 73.46
CA ASP A 343 150.59 38.90 73.17
C ASP A 343 149.09 38.75 72.73
N GLU A 344 148.96 38.48 71.42
CA GLU A 344 148.32 37.37 70.68
C GLU A 344 146.86 36.82 70.84
N ALA A 345 146.31 36.53 69.63
CA ALA A 345 145.55 35.35 69.14
C ALA A 345 144.00 35.17 69.29
N ALA A 346 143.44 34.49 68.28
CA ALA A 346 142.02 34.16 67.96
C ALA A 346 141.60 32.73 68.48
N PRO A 347 140.58 32.00 67.93
CA PRO A 347 139.12 32.20 67.69
C PRO A 347 138.20 31.05 68.27
N GLY A 348 136.86 31.07 68.05
CA GLY A 348 135.99 29.85 67.98
C GLY A 348 134.65 29.80 68.77
N TYR A 349 133.57 29.28 68.10
CA TYR A 349 132.29 28.59 68.48
C TYR A 349 131.72 28.64 69.93
N ASP A 350 130.42 28.53 70.27
CA ASP A 350 129.33 27.61 69.85
C ASP A 350 127.92 28.03 70.39
N ARG A 351 126.90 27.30 69.93
CA ARG A 351 125.43 27.25 70.16
C ARG A 351 124.89 27.23 71.60
N SER A 352 123.61 27.57 71.77
CA SER A 352 122.53 26.62 72.19
C SER A 352 121.17 27.31 72.41
N TRP A 353 120.13 26.75 71.80
CA TRP A 353 118.71 26.96 72.11
C TRP A 353 118.06 25.58 72.08
N ARG A 354 117.47 25.13 73.20
CA ARG A 354 116.64 23.91 73.28
C ARG A 354 115.88 23.84 74.62
N ASP A 355 114.59 23.50 74.54
CA ASP A 355 113.94 22.32 75.18
C ASP A 355 112.42 22.58 75.27
N GLU A 356 111.54 21.78 74.62
CA GLU A 356 111.03 20.42 74.98
C GLU A 356 110.03 20.49 76.16
N ALA A 357 108.88 19.78 76.26
CA ALA A 357 108.14 18.79 75.45
C ALA A 357 106.79 18.50 76.17
N ALA A 358 105.79 17.94 75.47
CA ALA A 358 105.14 16.64 75.79
C ALA A 358 103.79 16.40 75.06
N ASP A 359 103.66 15.17 74.57
CA ASP A 359 102.64 14.46 73.76
C ASP A 359 101.58 13.75 74.71
N PRO A 360 100.61 12.85 74.34
CA PRO A 360 100.44 12.08 73.09
C PRO A 360 99.04 11.63 72.54
N LEU A 361 99.06 11.12 71.28
CA LEU A 361 98.33 9.98 70.63
C LEU A 361 96.82 10.02 70.25
N GLU A 362 96.50 9.89 68.92
CA GLU A 362 95.84 8.74 68.23
C GLU A 362 95.54 8.99 66.70
N LEU A 363 95.39 7.89 65.92
CA LEU A 363 95.41 7.66 64.43
C LEU A 363 93.99 7.39 63.83
N PRO A 364 93.71 6.94 62.54
CA PRO A 364 94.31 7.02 61.16
C PRO A 364 93.24 7.31 60.01
N PRO A 365 93.27 6.76 58.74
CA PRO A 365 93.88 7.29 57.49
C PRO A 365 92.96 7.39 56.22
N ALA A 366 93.48 7.84 55.05
CA ALA A 366 92.88 7.58 53.71
C ALA A 366 93.90 7.56 52.52
N ARG A 367 93.54 6.83 51.45
CA ARG A 367 94.34 6.29 50.31
C ARG A 367 94.07 6.97 48.93
N ASN A 368 95.11 6.93 48.09
CA ASN A 368 95.29 6.83 46.61
C ASN A 368 94.15 6.56 45.55
N ARG A 369 94.39 7.10 44.33
CA ARG A 369 94.49 6.48 42.95
C ARG A 369 93.44 6.71 41.79
N ASN A 370 94.00 7.07 40.60
CA ASN A 370 93.75 6.66 39.18
C ASN A 370 92.73 7.34 38.19
N ASP A 371 93.21 7.56 36.94
CA ASP A 371 92.65 8.06 35.62
C ASP A 371 91.52 7.18 34.97
N PRO A 372 90.94 7.36 33.72
CA PRO A 372 91.32 8.13 32.48
C PRO A 372 90.10 8.72 31.61
N PRO A 373 90.05 8.81 30.23
CA PRO A 373 89.64 10.03 29.47
C PRO A 373 88.47 9.83 28.42
N PRO A 374 88.40 10.44 27.19
CA PRO A 374 87.21 11.02 26.50
C PRO A 374 86.53 10.09 25.43
N PRO A 375 85.55 10.53 24.58
CA PRO A 375 85.82 11.11 23.23
C PRO A 375 84.77 12.18 22.76
N LEU A 376 84.92 13.05 21.75
CA LEU A 376 85.43 13.01 20.36
C LEU A 376 84.48 12.31 19.34
N PHE A 377 84.23 13.01 18.21
CA PHE A 377 83.50 12.62 16.99
C PHE A 377 81.96 12.52 17.10
N GLY A 378 81.15 12.99 16.15
CA GLY A 378 81.42 13.51 14.81
C GLY A 378 80.09 13.68 14.05
N ASP A 379 80.19 14.42 12.94
CA ASP A 379 79.37 14.36 11.73
C ASP A 379 77.90 14.85 11.79
N ALA A 380 77.59 16.04 11.29
CA ALA A 380 77.30 16.37 9.87
C ALA A 380 75.80 16.11 9.50
N PRO A 381 75.29 16.49 8.31
CA PRO A 381 74.58 17.75 8.04
C PRO A 381 73.21 17.48 7.31
N PRO A 382 72.70 18.24 6.32
CA PRO A 382 72.25 19.65 6.21
C PRO A 382 70.80 19.80 5.63
N GLU A 383 70.45 21.05 5.23
CA GLU A 383 69.49 21.51 4.18
C GLU A 383 67.99 21.29 4.43
N GLN A 384 67.13 22.32 4.41
CA GLN A 384 66.63 23.10 3.26
C GLN A 384 66.07 22.24 2.09
N PRO A 385 65.45 22.82 1.07
CA PRO A 385 64.12 23.46 1.02
C PRO A 385 63.29 22.85 -0.13
N GLN A 386 61.96 23.00 -0.20
CA GLN A 386 61.27 23.06 -1.51
C GLN A 386 59.77 23.42 -1.33
N GLN A 387 59.30 24.56 -1.85
CA GLN A 387 59.01 24.87 -3.27
C GLN A 387 57.59 24.39 -3.61
N ARG A 388 56.62 25.31 -3.57
CA ARG A 388 56.02 25.93 -4.78
C ARG A 388 55.69 24.91 -5.86
N GLN A 389 54.39 24.76 -6.09
CA GLN A 389 53.71 24.79 -7.38
C GLN A 389 52.23 24.47 -7.11
N ARG A 390 51.23 24.95 -7.82
CA ARG A 390 50.99 26.02 -8.80
C ARG A 390 49.48 25.92 -9.01
N ALA A 391 48.77 27.03 -9.05
CA ALA A 391 47.38 27.08 -9.53
C ALA A 391 47.32 26.64 -11.02
N PRO A 392 46.14 26.37 -11.63
CA PRO A 392 45.13 27.43 -11.81
C PRO A 392 43.65 27.03 -11.91
N ALA A 393 42.82 28.05 -11.71
CA ALA A 393 41.58 28.40 -12.43
C ALA A 393 40.41 27.41 -12.48
N ALA A 394 39.30 27.77 -11.82
CA ALA A 394 38.09 28.36 -12.42
C ALA A 394 36.92 28.18 -11.43
N ASP A 395 36.14 29.24 -11.16
CA ASP A 395 34.70 29.20 -11.47
C ASP A 395 33.94 30.48 -11.10
N LYS A 396 32.94 30.73 -11.93
CA LYS A 396 31.96 31.81 -11.95
C LYS A 396 30.84 31.58 -10.91
N PRO A 397 30.02 32.61 -10.61
CA PRO A 397 29.11 32.58 -9.46
C PRO A 397 27.86 31.71 -9.69
N VAL A 398 27.51 30.97 -8.64
CA VAL A 398 26.29 30.16 -8.49
C VAL A 398 25.08 31.07 -8.26
N PRO A 399 23.94 30.89 -8.97
CA PRO A 399 22.69 31.52 -8.62
C PRO A 399 21.82 30.58 -7.76
N GLY A 400 21.33 31.10 -6.63
CA GLY A 400 20.02 30.75 -6.06
C GLY A 400 19.99 29.61 -5.05
N ASP A 401 20.13 29.96 -3.77
CA ASP A 401 19.70 29.13 -2.64
C ASP A 401 18.18 28.97 -2.66
N TRP A 402 17.68 27.82 -3.12
CA TRP A 402 16.33 27.39 -2.80
C TRP A 402 16.35 26.68 -1.45
N THR A 403 15.84 27.36 -0.43
CA THR A 403 15.67 26.77 0.89
C THR A 403 14.32 26.05 0.96
N TRP A 404 14.30 24.88 1.59
CA TRP A 404 13.12 24.03 1.83
C TRP A 404 11.91 24.73 2.48
N ARG A 405 12.12 25.96 2.96
CA ARG A 405 11.13 26.79 3.63
C ARG A 405 10.14 27.47 2.66
N ASP A 406 10.55 27.72 1.41
CA ASP A 406 9.65 28.26 0.36
C ASP A 406 8.76 27.19 -0.30
N LEU A 407 9.14 25.91 -0.19
CA LEU A 407 8.32 24.79 -0.70
C LEU A 407 7.20 24.38 0.27
N LEU A 408 7.26 24.80 1.53
CA LEU A 408 6.25 24.48 2.56
C LEU A 408 5.32 25.65 2.90
N SER A 409 5.67 26.88 2.54
CA SER A 409 4.83 28.06 2.77
C SER A 409 3.71 28.25 1.74
N ASN A 410 3.71 27.47 0.66
CA ASN A 410 2.73 27.57 -0.43
C ASN A 410 1.52 26.60 -0.30
N VAL A 411 1.35 25.96 0.85
CA VAL A 411 0.29 24.95 1.08
C VAL A 411 -0.86 25.43 1.98
N ASP A 412 -0.71 26.55 2.71
CA ASP A 412 -1.79 27.06 3.58
C ASP A 412 -2.24 28.47 3.16
N GLY A 413 -3.35 28.53 2.43
CA GLY A 413 -4.13 29.74 2.16
C GLY A 413 -5.63 29.49 2.39
N PRO A 414 -6.37 30.38 3.08
CA PRO A 414 -7.70 30.07 3.61
C PRO A 414 -8.86 30.35 2.63
N GLU A 415 -9.84 29.45 2.71
CA GLU A 415 -11.28 29.51 2.43
C GLU A 415 -11.86 30.65 1.56
N SER A 416 -12.47 30.29 0.43
CA SER A 416 -13.87 30.65 0.10
C SER A 416 -14.37 29.93 -1.17
N GLY A 417 -15.47 29.19 -1.06
CA GLY A 417 -16.25 28.73 -2.21
C GLY A 417 -16.74 27.29 -2.13
N ALA A 418 -17.91 27.10 -1.55
CA ALA A 418 -18.63 25.82 -1.48
C ALA A 418 -19.00 25.27 -2.88
N ALA A 419 -18.78 23.97 -3.09
CA ALA A 419 -19.41 23.13 -4.10
C ALA A 419 -19.55 21.70 -3.55
N PRO A 420 -20.60 20.94 -3.92
CA PRO A 420 -21.11 19.83 -3.11
C PRO A 420 -20.23 18.59 -3.17
N ALA A 421 -20.23 17.85 -2.06
CA ALA A 421 -19.46 16.65 -1.82
C ALA A 421 -19.74 15.55 -2.84
N SER A 422 -18.69 15.15 -3.57
CA SER A 422 -18.63 13.87 -4.28
C SER A 422 -18.53 12.72 -3.26
N PRO A 423 -19.31 11.64 -3.41
CA PRO A 423 -19.26 10.53 -2.47
C PRO A 423 -17.93 9.78 -2.57
N ARG A 424 -17.44 9.43 -1.38
CA ARG A 424 -16.22 8.67 -1.07
C ARG A 424 -16.16 7.38 -1.91
N ARG A 425 -15.07 7.21 -2.67
CA ARG A 425 -14.72 5.93 -3.34
C ARG A 425 -14.50 4.84 -2.29
N GLU A 426 -15.38 3.85 -2.29
CA GLU A 426 -15.16 2.54 -1.68
C GLU A 426 -14.06 1.76 -2.44
N PRO A 427 -13.34 0.85 -1.77
CA PRO A 427 -12.27 0.07 -2.38
C PRO A 427 -12.80 -0.88 -3.46
N ALA A 428 -12.01 -1.02 -4.52
CA ALA A 428 -12.30 -1.72 -5.77
C ALA A 428 -13.07 -3.04 -5.59
N ALA A 429 -14.32 -3.03 -6.02
CA ALA A 429 -15.07 -4.25 -6.30
C ALA A 429 -14.46 -4.94 -7.52
N ASP A 430 -14.16 -6.22 -7.34
CA ASP A 430 -13.64 -7.15 -8.33
C ASP A 430 -14.46 -7.10 -9.64
N PRO A 431 -13.85 -6.72 -10.80
CA PRO A 431 -14.56 -6.63 -12.08
C PRO A 431 -15.10 -7.98 -12.55
N VAL A 432 -14.58 -9.10 -12.03
CA VAL A 432 -15.04 -10.45 -12.36
C VAL A 432 -16.38 -10.78 -11.67
N ALA A 433 -16.65 -10.17 -10.50
CA ALA A 433 -17.93 -10.34 -9.81
C ALA A 433 -19.09 -9.65 -10.54
N HIS A 434 -18.83 -8.55 -11.24
CA HIS A 434 -19.84 -7.86 -12.05
C HIS A 434 -20.22 -8.64 -13.32
N LEU A 435 -19.26 -9.28 -13.98
CA LEU A 435 -19.53 -10.14 -15.14
C LEU A 435 -20.31 -11.40 -14.76
N ARG A 436 -19.99 -12.03 -13.61
CA ARG A 436 -20.76 -13.19 -13.12
C ARG A 436 -22.19 -12.84 -12.74
N ARG A 437 -22.45 -11.63 -12.23
CA ARG A 437 -23.81 -11.18 -11.92
C ARG A 437 -24.61 -10.85 -13.18
N GLN A 438 -23.99 -10.23 -14.19
CA GLN A 438 -24.64 -9.94 -15.48
C GLN A 438 -25.00 -11.18 -16.30
N ILE A 439 -24.30 -12.30 -16.13
CA ILE A 439 -24.59 -13.56 -16.83
C ILE A 439 -25.68 -14.37 -16.11
N ALA A 440 -25.90 -14.14 -14.81
CA ALA A 440 -26.86 -14.88 -14.00
C ALA A 440 -28.29 -14.27 -13.98
N GLU A 441 -28.47 -13.05 -14.47
CA GLU A 441 -29.79 -12.40 -14.56
C GLU A 441 -30.42 -12.63 -15.96
N PRO A 442 -31.53 -13.40 -16.06
CA PRO A 442 -32.26 -13.52 -17.31
C PRO A 442 -32.92 -12.18 -17.63
N ARG A 443 -32.35 -11.43 -18.59
CA ARG A 443 -32.99 -10.23 -19.12
C ARG A 443 -34.27 -10.64 -19.84
N THR A 444 -35.42 -10.46 -19.19
CA THR A 444 -36.70 -10.31 -19.87
C THR A 444 -36.65 -9.02 -20.68
N VAL A 445 -36.29 -9.16 -21.96
CA VAL A 445 -36.40 -8.08 -22.94
C VAL A 445 -37.90 -7.86 -23.20
N THR A 446 -38.50 -6.93 -22.48
CA THR A 446 -39.81 -6.40 -22.82
C THR A 446 -39.66 -5.60 -24.12
N LEU A 447 -40.28 -6.12 -25.18
CA LEU A 447 -40.32 -5.45 -26.47
C LEU A 447 -41.00 -4.07 -26.32
N PRO A 448 -40.49 -3.00 -26.96
CA PRO A 448 -41.01 -1.64 -26.81
C PRO A 448 -42.49 -1.50 -27.21
N ILE A 449 -43.05 -2.47 -27.93
CA ILE A 449 -44.47 -2.53 -28.29
C ILE A 449 -45.38 -2.70 -27.07
N VAL A 450 -44.94 -3.41 -26.03
CA VAL A 450 -45.76 -3.66 -24.83
C VAL A 450 -45.91 -2.37 -24.01
N GLU A 451 -44.85 -1.57 -23.94
CA GLU A 451 -44.83 -0.31 -23.19
C GLU A 451 -45.70 0.77 -23.87
N THR A 452 -45.73 0.80 -25.21
CA THR A 452 -46.61 1.70 -25.96
C THR A 452 -48.09 1.33 -25.84
N ILE A 453 -48.41 0.03 -25.70
CA ILE A 453 -49.80 -0.45 -25.53
C ILE A 453 -50.30 -0.16 -24.10
N GLU A 454 -49.47 -0.34 -23.08
CA GLU A 454 -49.80 0.06 -21.70
C GLU A 454 -49.95 1.58 -21.53
N HIS A 455 -49.10 2.39 -22.18
CA HIS A 455 -49.24 3.85 -22.16
C HIS A 455 -50.53 4.35 -22.84
N ALA A 456 -51.12 3.56 -23.75
CA ALA A 456 -52.40 3.85 -24.37
C ALA A 456 -53.61 3.43 -23.50
N GLY A 457 -53.37 2.87 -22.30
CA GLY A 457 -54.41 2.39 -21.39
C GLY A 457 -55.14 1.14 -21.87
N LEU A 458 -54.57 0.40 -22.82
CA LEU A 458 -55.15 -0.82 -23.38
C LEU A 458 -54.44 -2.03 -22.79
N HIS A 459 -55.18 -2.91 -22.13
CA HIS A 459 -54.63 -4.17 -21.65
C HIS A 459 -54.38 -5.12 -22.84
N LEU A 460 -53.23 -5.79 -22.85
CA LEU A 460 -52.81 -6.68 -23.94
C LEU A 460 -53.88 -7.75 -24.29
N ASP A 461 -54.61 -8.21 -23.26
CA ASP A 461 -55.67 -9.22 -23.38
C ASP A 461 -56.89 -8.71 -24.16
N GLU A 462 -57.14 -7.40 -24.16
CA GLU A 462 -58.26 -6.81 -24.91
C GLU A 462 -57.93 -6.66 -26.40
N VAL A 463 -56.67 -6.34 -26.72
CA VAL A 463 -56.19 -6.14 -28.11
C VAL A 463 -56.19 -7.46 -28.90
N PHE A 464 -55.94 -8.58 -28.23
CA PHE A 464 -55.95 -9.92 -28.83
C PHE A 464 -57.25 -10.70 -28.61
N SER A 465 -58.29 -10.08 -28.07
CA SER A 465 -59.59 -10.74 -27.94
C SER A 465 -60.23 -10.97 -29.33
N PRO A 466 -60.94 -12.09 -29.55
CA PRO A 466 -61.59 -12.38 -30.84
C PRO A 466 -62.52 -11.26 -31.30
N SER A 467 -63.17 -10.57 -30.37
CA SER A 467 -64.10 -9.47 -30.63
C SER A 467 -63.42 -8.13 -30.96
N ALA A 468 -62.15 -7.94 -30.60
CA ALA A 468 -61.35 -6.78 -31.02
C ALA A 468 -60.81 -6.97 -32.44
N LEU A 469 -60.34 -8.18 -32.76
CA LEU A 469 -59.92 -8.54 -34.12
C LEU A 469 -61.08 -8.47 -35.11
N GLU A 470 -62.29 -8.87 -34.71
CA GLU A 470 -63.50 -8.75 -35.54
C GLU A 470 -63.93 -7.30 -35.80
N ARG A 471 -63.65 -6.38 -34.85
CA ARG A 471 -63.88 -4.93 -35.03
C ARG A 471 -62.86 -4.26 -35.93
N ILE A 472 -61.61 -4.73 -35.92
CA ILE A 472 -60.55 -4.23 -36.81
C ILE A 472 -60.75 -4.75 -38.23
N ALA A 473 -61.26 -5.98 -38.40
CA ALA A 473 -61.59 -6.54 -39.71
C ALA A 473 -62.84 -5.93 -40.37
N GLN A 474 -63.69 -5.22 -39.60
CA GLN A 474 -64.88 -4.53 -40.10
C GLN A 474 -64.65 -3.04 -40.41
N ARG A 475 -63.47 -2.49 -40.10
CA ARG A 475 -63.02 -1.16 -40.55
C ARG A 475 -62.07 -1.31 -41.72
#